data_AF-A0A2N5X7W5-F1
#
_entry.id   AF-A0A2N5X7W5-F1
#
_cell.length_a   1.000
_cell.length_b   1.000
_cell.length_c   1.000
_cell.angle_alpha   90.00
_cell.angle_beta   90.00
_cell.angle_gamma   90.00
#
_symmetry.space_group_name_H-M   'P 1'
#
loop_
_entity.id
_entity.type
_entity.pdbx_description
1 polymer ?
#
loop_
_entity_poly.entity_id
_entity_poly.type
_entity_poly.pdbx_seq_one_letter_code
_entity_poly.pdbx_strand_id
1 'polypeptide(L)'
;MYTVIVSLASLILLASPTRADFWKDLRDAVEESVTDTAEDIAIGTAEQLIQNMIIKYSTRRTRSEKEVREEYEEEQGELPRFATATEYRTEILPGSLVAPGDDVRIRSYIEIIPGNTGEEARIEERLTIWDNENNSVALKDMTKEAGKESGGVFRGEFSFTLPEGLPQGLYPITTELLLNGEMSGDRKLQLQLVLQKRNSGAVVLLASNQDQ
;
A
#
# COMPACT_ATOMS: atom_id res chain seq x y z
N MET A 1 -18.42 -23.52 45.93
CA MET A 1 -19.24 -24.65 45.44
C MET A 1 -20.45 -23.99 44.78
N TYR A 2 -20.47 -23.70 43.48
CA TYR A 2 -20.27 -24.58 42.34
C TYR A 2 -19.39 -23.96 41.24
N THR A 3 -18.65 -24.83 40.57
CA THR A 3 -17.80 -24.63 39.40
C THR A 3 -18.67 -24.57 38.13
N VAL A 4 -18.46 -23.60 37.25
CA VAL A 4 -18.97 -23.65 35.87
C VAL A 4 -17.77 -23.91 34.96
N ILE A 5 -17.75 -25.10 34.37
CA ILE A 5 -16.78 -25.58 33.41
C ILE A 5 -17.22 -25.06 32.04
N VAL A 6 -16.45 -24.17 31.41
CA VAL A 6 -16.61 -23.89 29.98
C VAL A 6 -15.73 -24.88 29.23
N SER A 7 -16.35 -25.93 28.71
CA SER A 7 -15.70 -26.89 27.83
C SER A 7 -15.70 -26.33 26.41
N LEU A 8 -14.57 -25.78 25.95
CA LEU A 8 -14.33 -25.56 24.53
C LEU A 8 -14.04 -26.92 23.88
N ALA A 9 -15.07 -27.51 23.27
CA ALA A 9 -14.89 -28.61 22.35
C ALA A 9 -14.34 -28.07 21.03
N SER A 10 -13.18 -28.61 20.63
CA SER A 10 -12.64 -28.46 19.28
C SER A 10 -13.65 -28.95 18.24
N LEU A 11 -13.85 -28.17 17.18
CA LEU A 11 -14.46 -28.68 15.95
C LEU A 11 -13.61 -28.23 14.76
N ILE A 12 -12.72 -29.13 14.33
CA ILE A 12 -12.24 -29.16 12.95
C ILE A 12 -13.15 -30.16 12.24
N LEU A 13 -13.95 -29.71 11.28
CA LEU A 13 -14.37 -30.54 10.16
C LEU A 13 -14.61 -29.70 8.92
N LEU A 14 -13.96 -30.13 7.84
CA LEU A 14 -14.02 -29.61 6.50
C LEU A 14 -15.44 -29.62 5.93
N ALA A 15 -15.92 -28.45 5.53
CA ALA A 15 -16.85 -28.30 4.42
C ALA A 15 -16.48 -26.97 3.77
N SER A 16 -15.96 -26.99 2.54
CA SER A 16 -15.79 -25.78 1.74
C SER A 16 -17.18 -25.20 1.47
N PRO A 17 -17.60 -24.11 2.13
CA PRO A 17 -18.85 -23.46 1.76
C PRO A 17 -18.59 -22.75 0.45
N THR A 18 -19.58 -22.69 -0.43
CA THR A 18 -19.45 -21.76 -1.55
C THR A 18 -19.26 -20.36 -0.97
N ARG A 19 -18.45 -19.52 -1.62
CA ARG A 19 -18.11 -18.16 -1.16
C ARG A 19 -19.37 -17.37 -0.71
N ALA A 20 -20.54 -17.66 -1.27
CA ALA A 20 -21.82 -17.06 -0.92
C ALA A 20 -22.34 -17.41 0.49
N ASP A 21 -22.17 -18.66 0.95
CA ASP A 21 -22.72 -19.12 2.24
C ASP A 21 -21.92 -18.54 3.41
N PHE A 22 -20.60 -18.43 3.25
CA PHE A 22 -19.73 -17.76 4.22
C PHE A 22 -20.11 -16.29 4.42
N TRP A 23 -20.40 -15.55 3.33
CA TRP A 23 -20.83 -14.15 3.41
C TRP A 23 -22.22 -13.97 4.02
N LYS A 24 -23.09 -14.98 3.89
CA LYS A 24 -24.42 -14.97 4.52
C LYS A 24 -24.29 -15.17 6.03
N ASP A 25 -23.54 -16.17 6.47
CA ASP A 25 -23.35 -16.44 7.89
C ASP A 25 -22.58 -15.31 8.60
N LEU A 26 -21.64 -14.65 7.92
CA LEU A 26 -20.98 -13.45 8.43
C LEU A 26 -21.94 -12.27 8.59
N ARG A 27 -22.85 -12.07 7.63
CA ARG A 27 -23.86 -11.02 7.71
C ARG A 27 -24.83 -11.29 8.86
N ASP A 28 -25.33 -12.52 8.96
CA ASP A 28 -26.27 -12.94 9.98
C ASP A 28 -25.64 -12.82 11.39
N ALA A 29 -24.36 -13.20 11.54
CA ALA A 29 -23.63 -13.05 12.80
C ALA A 29 -23.35 -11.58 13.17
N VAL A 30 -23.09 -10.71 12.19
CA VAL A 30 -22.99 -9.26 12.40
C VAL A 30 -24.34 -8.70 12.83
N GLU A 31 -25.42 -9.05 12.13
CA GLU A 31 -26.80 -8.59 12.37
C GLU A 31 -27.32 -9.02 13.75
N GLU A 32 -26.99 -10.24 14.20
CA GLU A 32 -27.30 -10.73 15.54
C GLU A 32 -26.53 -9.96 16.63
N SER A 33 -25.31 -9.48 16.34
CA SER A 33 -24.50 -8.69 17.28
C SER A 33 -24.93 -7.21 17.40
N VAL A 34 -25.76 -6.69 16.48
CA VAL A 34 -26.19 -5.27 16.47
C VAL A 34 -27.27 -4.95 17.52
N THR A 35 -27.90 -5.94 18.15
CA THR A 35 -29.04 -5.68 19.03
C THR A 35 -28.71 -5.17 20.44
N ASP A 36 -27.43 -5.08 20.84
CA ASP A 36 -27.08 -4.70 22.22
C ASP A 36 -26.10 -3.53 22.41
N THR A 37 -25.72 -2.77 21.38
CA THR A 37 -24.99 -1.49 21.59
C THR A 37 -25.24 -0.51 20.46
N ALA A 38 -25.92 0.59 20.78
CA ALA A 38 -26.15 1.72 19.89
C ALA A 38 -24.84 2.48 19.60
N GLU A 39 -24.24 2.21 18.46
CA GLU A 39 -23.52 3.15 17.58
C GLU A 39 -23.31 2.44 16.23
N ASP A 40 -24.34 2.49 15.38
CA ASP A 40 -24.34 1.94 14.02
C ASP A 40 -23.33 2.68 13.14
N ILE A 41 -22.10 2.17 13.07
CA ILE A 41 -21.25 2.34 11.91
C ILE A 41 -21.22 0.97 11.25
N ALA A 42 -21.94 0.81 10.14
CA ALA A 42 -21.72 -0.27 9.20
C ALA A 42 -20.31 -0.06 8.60
N ILE A 43 -19.28 -0.53 9.32
CA ILE A 43 -17.90 -0.48 8.86
C ILE A 43 -17.82 -1.43 7.67
N GLY A 44 -17.64 -0.88 6.47
CA GLY A 44 -17.43 -1.66 5.25
C GLY A 44 -16.25 -2.63 5.42
N THR A 45 -16.20 -3.69 4.61
CA THR A 45 -15.04 -4.60 4.65
C THR A 45 -13.75 -3.84 4.37
N ALA A 46 -12.61 -4.35 4.85
CA ALA A 46 -11.30 -3.71 4.62
C ALA A 46 -11.05 -3.39 3.13
N GLU A 47 -11.47 -4.32 2.26
CA GLU A 47 -11.49 -4.14 0.82
C GLU A 47 -12.28 -2.91 0.38
N GLN A 48 -13.54 -2.76 0.81
CA GLN A 48 -14.37 -1.61 0.44
C GLN A 48 -13.80 -0.29 0.96
N LEU A 49 -13.27 -0.29 2.19
CA LEU A 49 -12.64 0.88 2.79
C LEU A 49 -11.42 1.35 1.98
N ILE A 50 -10.50 0.43 1.65
CA ILE A 50 -9.30 0.75 0.87
C ILE A 50 -9.66 1.08 -0.58
N GLN A 51 -10.62 0.39 -1.21
CA GLN A 51 -11.10 0.72 -2.56
C GLN A 51 -11.63 2.16 -2.64
N ASN A 52 -12.32 2.63 -1.60
CA ASN A 52 -12.86 4.00 -1.54
C ASN A 52 -11.84 5.05 -1.10
N MET A 53 -10.68 4.65 -0.60
CA MET A 53 -9.63 5.56 -0.13
C MET A 53 -9.12 6.48 -1.24
N ILE A 54 -9.07 7.79 -0.99
CA ILE A 54 -8.52 8.74 -1.97
C ILE A 54 -7.01 8.73 -1.88
N ILE A 55 -6.34 8.45 -3.01
CA ILE A 55 -4.89 8.53 -3.14
C ILE A 55 -4.54 9.69 -4.05
N LYS A 56 -3.77 10.63 -3.50
CA LYS A 56 -3.18 11.75 -4.25
C LYS A 56 -1.81 11.34 -4.77
N TYR A 57 -1.41 11.92 -5.89
CA TYR A 57 -0.06 11.78 -6.41
C TYR A 57 0.48 13.15 -6.82
N SER A 58 1.74 13.40 -6.50
CA SER A 58 2.48 14.56 -6.98
C SER A 58 3.85 14.13 -7.47
N THR A 59 4.39 14.84 -8.46
CA THR A 59 5.72 14.60 -9.02
C THR A 59 6.43 15.92 -9.26
N ARG A 60 7.75 15.91 -9.09
CA ARG A 60 8.64 17.02 -9.45
C ARG A 60 9.90 16.47 -10.08
N ARG A 61 10.29 17.04 -11.22
CA ARG A 61 11.63 16.88 -11.78
C ARG A 61 12.63 17.70 -10.98
N THR A 62 13.65 17.05 -10.44
CA THR A 62 14.73 17.70 -9.67
C THR A 62 16.00 17.88 -10.48
N ARG A 63 16.21 17.07 -11.52
CA ARG A 63 17.27 17.26 -12.51
C ARG A 63 16.74 17.02 -13.91
N SER A 64 17.18 17.86 -14.84
CA SER A 64 16.82 17.78 -16.24
C SER A 64 17.48 16.58 -16.93
N GLU A 65 16.96 16.22 -18.10
CA GLU A 65 17.59 15.24 -18.97
C GLU A 65 19.03 15.62 -19.32
N LYS A 66 19.26 16.90 -19.63
CA LYS A 66 20.58 17.40 -20.03
C LYS A 66 21.61 17.18 -18.93
N GLU A 67 21.27 17.53 -17.70
CA GLU A 67 22.16 17.35 -16.54
C GLU A 67 22.47 15.87 -16.28
N VAL A 68 21.53 14.96 -16.52
CA VAL A 68 21.74 13.52 -16.35
C VAL A 68 22.53 12.93 -17.51
N ARG A 69 22.28 13.38 -18.74
CA ARG A 69 23.06 13.00 -19.93
C ARG A 69 24.54 13.35 -19.76
N GLU A 70 24.82 14.61 -19.43
CA GLU A 70 26.20 15.12 -19.32
C GLU A 70 26.98 14.35 -18.25
N GLU A 71 26.39 14.15 -17.06
CA GLU A 71 27.01 13.35 -15.99
C GLU A 71 27.25 11.89 -16.42
N TYR A 72 26.27 11.26 -17.07
CA TYR A 72 26.40 9.87 -17.50
C TYR A 72 27.47 9.70 -18.59
N GLU A 73 27.55 10.61 -19.56
CA GLU A 73 28.58 10.59 -20.61
C GLU A 73 29.98 10.84 -20.03
N GLU A 74 30.11 11.71 -19.01
CA GLU A 74 31.37 11.93 -18.30
C GLU A 74 31.84 10.68 -17.54
N GLU A 75 30.92 9.92 -16.94
CA GLU A 75 31.24 8.75 -16.13
C GLU A 75 31.37 7.44 -16.93
N GLN A 76 30.51 7.22 -17.92
CA GLN A 76 30.35 5.96 -18.64
C GLN A 76 30.64 6.06 -20.14
N GLY A 77 30.80 7.27 -20.69
CA GLY A 77 31.17 7.51 -22.09
C GLY A 77 29.99 7.64 -23.05
N GLU A 78 29.23 6.57 -23.28
CA GLU A 78 28.15 6.55 -24.28
C GLU A 78 26.78 6.29 -23.65
N LEU A 79 25.77 7.05 -24.08
CA LEU A 79 24.38 6.86 -23.67
C LEU A 79 23.83 5.49 -24.11
N PRO A 80 22.91 4.90 -23.32
CA PRO A 80 22.19 3.70 -23.72
C PRO A 80 21.37 3.95 -24.99
N ARG A 81 21.03 2.87 -25.71
CA ARG A 81 20.20 2.97 -26.92
C ARG A 81 18.81 3.54 -26.62
N PHE A 82 18.19 3.09 -25.54
CA PHE A 82 16.86 3.52 -25.11
C PHE A 82 16.94 4.11 -23.70
N ALA A 83 15.97 4.97 -23.36
CA ALA A 83 15.86 5.50 -22.02
C ALA A 83 15.80 4.36 -21.00
N THR A 84 16.60 4.44 -19.94
CA THR A 84 16.78 3.35 -18.99
C THR A 84 16.71 3.89 -17.56
N ALA A 85 15.95 3.21 -16.70
CA ALA A 85 15.96 3.51 -15.27
C ALA A 85 17.23 2.95 -14.63
N THR A 86 18.08 3.82 -14.07
CA THR A 86 19.27 3.42 -13.32
C THR A 86 19.03 3.33 -11.84
N GLU A 87 18.09 4.13 -11.31
CA GLU A 87 17.75 4.08 -9.91
C GLU A 87 16.25 4.27 -9.67
N TYR A 88 15.71 3.41 -8.79
CA TYR A 88 14.37 3.53 -8.26
C TYR A 88 14.39 3.25 -6.77
N ARG A 89 13.99 4.19 -5.93
CA ARG A 89 13.95 4.02 -4.47
C ARG A 89 12.65 4.57 -3.93
N THR A 90 12.09 3.91 -2.92
CA THR A 90 10.90 4.39 -2.23
C THR A 90 11.04 4.29 -0.72
N GLU A 91 10.33 5.18 -0.01
CA GLU A 91 10.26 5.20 1.45
C GLU A 91 8.83 5.50 1.91
N ILE A 92 8.44 4.96 3.06
CA ILE A 92 7.18 5.28 3.74
C ILE A 92 7.45 6.29 4.85
N LEU A 93 6.66 7.36 4.88
CA LEU A 93 6.66 8.38 5.93
C LEU A 93 5.31 8.42 6.67
N PRO A 94 5.31 8.67 8.00
CA PRO A 94 6.48 8.91 8.86
C PRO A 94 7.28 7.63 9.20
N GLY A 95 6.75 6.47 8.85
CA GLY A 95 7.36 5.15 9.03
C GLY A 95 6.34 4.07 8.68
N SER A 96 6.71 2.80 8.88
CA SER A 96 5.82 1.67 8.56
C SER A 96 4.73 1.41 9.60
N LEU A 97 4.85 1.93 10.83
CA LEU A 97 3.86 1.76 11.90
C LEU A 97 2.89 2.94 11.94
N VAL A 98 1.60 2.66 11.78
CA VAL A 98 0.55 3.67 11.58
C VAL A 98 -0.74 3.26 12.29
N ALA A 99 -1.59 4.23 12.59
CA ALA A 99 -2.93 4.04 13.13
C ALA A 99 -4.01 4.44 12.11
N PRO A 100 -5.27 3.97 12.27
CA PRO A 100 -6.37 4.46 11.46
C PRO A 100 -6.50 5.99 11.56
N GLY A 101 -6.75 6.64 10.43
CA GLY A 101 -6.79 8.10 10.32
C GLY A 101 -5.42 8.78 10.14
N ASP A 102 -4.30 8.06 10.25
CA ASP A 102 -2.98 8.65 9.98
C ASP A 102 -2.79 8.92 8.48
N ASP A 103 -2.07 10.01 8.19
CA ASP A 103 -1.59 10.34 6.85
C ASP A 103 -0.33 9.55 6.50
N VAL A 104 -0.43 8.75 5.45
CA VAL A 104 0.67 7.96 4.92
C VAL A 104 1.17 8.60 3.63
N ARG A 105 2.50 8.70 3.51
CA ARG A 105 3.15 9.18 2.30
C ARG A 105 4.19 8.17 1.83
N ILE A 106 4.16 7.86 0.54
CA ILE A 106 5.17 7.03 -0.11
C ILE A 106 5.92 7.92 -1.09
N ARG A 107 7.18 8.21 -0.76
CA ARG A 107 8.04 9.05 -1.59
C ARG A 107 8.92 8.19 -2.47
N SER A 108 9.12 8.64 -3.70
CA SER A 108 9.98 7.99 -4.67
C SER A 108 11.15 8.86 -5.09
N TYR A 109 12.25 8.21 -5.44
CA TYR A 109 13.36 8.74 -6.23
C TYR A 109 13.45 7.91 -7.51
N ILE A 110 13.44 8.58 -8.65
CA ILE A 110 13.53 7.94 -9.95
C ILE A 110 14.64 8.64 -10.72
N GLU A 111 15.58 7.86 -11.25
CA GLU A 111 16.62 8.34 -12.15
C GLU A 111 16.55 7.61 -13.47
N ILE A 112 16.31 8.37 -14.53
CA ILE A 112 16.20 7.87 -15.90
C ILE A 112 17.34 8.47 -16.73
N ILE A 113 18.19 7.61 -17.28
CA ILE A 113 19.20 8.01 -18.26
C ILE A 113 18.53 8.08 -19.63
N PRO A 114 18.69 9.18 -20.38
CA PRO A 114 18.12 9.28 -21.71
C PRO A 114 18.79 8.35 -22.71
N GLY A 115 18.01 7.87 -23.67
CA GLY A 115 18.51 7.10 -24.80
C GLY A 115 19.19 7.99 -25.84
N ASN A 116 20.08 7.39 -26.64
CA ASN A 116 20.72 8.08 -27.77
C ASN A 116 19.81 8.25 -29.00
N THR A 117 18.64 7.60 -29.03
CA THR A 117 17.63 7.77 -30.09
C THR A 117 16.89 9.10 -30.00
N GLY A 118 16.92 9.75 -28.83
CA GLY A 118 16.16 11.00 -28.57
C GLY A 118 14.65 10.79 -28.48
N GLU A 119 14.19 9.55 -28.37
CA GLU A 119 12.77 9.25 -28.16
C GLU A 119 12.36 9.59 -26.72
N GLU A 120 11.21 10.27 -26.57
CA GLU A 120 10.62 10.53 -25.26
C GLU A 120 10.24 9.21 -24.58
N ALA A 121 10.42 9.14 -23.26
CA ALA A 121 9.94 8.04 -22.45
C ALA A 121 8.73 8.49 -21.62
N ARG A 122 7.67 7.67 -21.62
CA ARG A 122 6.60 7.79 -20.63
C ARG A 122 7.07 7.16 -19.33
N ILE A 123 7.18 7.96 -18.29
CA ILE A 123 7.62 7.51 -16.96
C ILE A 123 6.37 7.46 -16.08
N GLU A 124 6.02 6.27 -15.61
CA GLU A 124 4.85 6.02 -14.78
C GLU A 124 5.25 5.32 -13.49
N GLU A 125 4.58 5.65 -12.38
CA GLU A 125 4.63 4.88 -11.15
C GLU A 125 3.27 4.24 -10.89
N ARG A 126 3.29 2.94 -10.57
CA ARG A 126 2.12 2.24 -10.05
C ARG A 126 2.27 2.00 -8.56
N LEU A 127 1.21 2.27 -7.81
CA LEU A 127 1.04 1.87 -6.43
C LEU A 127 -0.01 0.77 -6.36
N THR A 128 0.29 -0.32 -5.63
CA THR A 128 -0.67 -1.38 -5.32
C THR A 128 -0.66 -1.65 -3.81
N ILE A 129 -1.83 -1.63 -3.20
CA ILE A 129 -2.06 -2.02 -1.80
C ILE A 129 -2.72 -3.39 -1.81
N TRP A 130 -2.13 -4.33 -1.10
CA TRP A 130 -2.59 -5.71 -1.03
C TRP A 130 -3.36 -5.97 0.25
N ASP A 131 -4.20 -7.00 0.21
CA ASP A 131 -4.94 -7.46 1.38
C ASP A 131 -3.99 -8.03 2.44
N ASN A 132 -4.32 -7.82 3.71
CA ASN A 132 -3.47 -8.21 4.85
C ASN A 132 -3.59 -9.69 5.23
N GLU A 133 -4.66 -10.37 4.80
CA GLU A 133 -4.87 -11.81 5.02
C GLU A 133 -4.49 -12.62 3.78
N ASN A 134 -4.76 -12.06 2.59
CA ASN A 134 -4.42 -12.67 1.31
C ASN A 134 -3.67 -11.71 0.39
N ASN A 135 -2.34 -11.69 0.51
CA ASN A 135 -1.43 -10.84 -0.26
C ASN A 135 -1.49 -11.02 -1.80
N SER A 136 -2.32 -11.94 -2.33
CA SER A 136 -2.58 -12.08 -3.78
C SER A 136 -3.76 -11.23 -4.26
N VAL A 137 -4.54 -10.65 -3.33
CA VAL A 137 -5.69 -9.80 -3.65
C VAL A 137 -5.25 -8.34 -3.54
N ALA A 138 -5.27 -7.65 -4.69
CA ALA A 138 -5.06 -6.20 -4.70
C ALA A 138 -6.35 -5.52 -4.20
N LEU A 139 -6.23 -4.76 -3.12
CA LEU A 139 -7.32 -3.95 -2.59
C LEU A 139 -7.44 -2.63 -3.33
N LYS A 140 -6.32 -2.07 -3.78
CA LYS A 140 -6.29 -0.86 -4.59
C LYS A 140 -5.04 -0.82 -5.46
N ASP A 141 -5.22 -0.42 -6.71
CA ASP A 141 -4.13 -0.14 -7.63
C ASP A 141 -4.31 1.24 -8.27
N MET A 142 -3.21 1.90 -8.58
CA MET A 142 -3.23 3.19 -9.24
C MET A 142 -1.94 3.42 -10.01
N THR A 143 -2.05 3.72 -11.30
CA THR A 143 -0.91 4.14 -12.13
C THR A 143 -0.97 5.65 -12.34
N LYS A 144 0.14 6.34 -12.14
CA LYS A 144 0.27 7.79 -12.30
C LYS A 144 1.52 8.13 -13.10
N GLU A 145 1.40 9.13 -13.94
CA GLU A 145 2.51 9.63 -14.72
C GLU A 145 3.44 10.47 -13.85
N ALA A 146 4.70 10.05 -13.77
CA ALA A 146 5.79 10.76 -13.09
C ALA A 146 6.45 11.81 -14.00
N GLY A 147 6.42 11.59 -15.32
CA GLY A 147 6.92 12.52 -16.34
C GLY A 147 6.76 12.00 -17.79
N LYS A 148 6.91 12.89 -18.77
CA LYS A 148 6.92 12.59 -20.22
C LYS A 148 8.17 13.18 -20.87
N GLU A 149 9.31 12.57 -20.61
CA GLU A 149 10.61 13.13 -20.96
C GLU A 149 11.55 11.98 -21.32
N SER A 150 12.59 12.23 -22.11
CA SER A 150 13.57 11.20 -22.45
C SER A 150 14.44 10.77 -21.26
N GLY A 151 14.59 11.61 -20.23
CA GLY A 151 15.39 11.29 -19.04
C GLY A 151 15.33 12.36 -17.94
N GLY A 152 16.12 12.20 -16.88
CA GLY A 152 16.20 13.12 -15.74
C GLY A 152 15.97 12.45 -14.39
N VAL A 153 15.99 13.26 -13.33
CA VAL A 153 15.70 12.80 -11.97
C VAL A 153 14.36 13.35 -11.50
N PHE A 154 13.52 12.47 -10.96
CA PHE A 154 12.17 12.77 -10.50
C PHE A 154 11.98 12.37 -9.03
N ARG A 155 11.10 13.12 -8.36
CA ARG A 155 10.61 12.85 -7.01
C ARG A 155 9.10 12.72 -7.08
N GLY A 156 8.56 11.52 -6.87
CA GLY A 156 7.13 11.27 -6.73
C GLY A 156 6.71 11.18 -5.27
N GLU A 157 5.43 11.42 -5.01
CA GLU A 157 4.82 11.20 -3.70
C GLU A 157 3.38 10.74 -3.87
N PHE A 158 3.08 9.51 -3.46
CA PHE A 158 1.70 9.08 -3.19
C PHE A 158 1.33 9.49 -1.76
N SER A 159 0.13 10.05 -1.57
CA SER A 159 -0.36 10.47 -0.25
C SER A 159 -1.81 10.03 -0.06
N PHE A 160 -2.09 9.41 1.07
CA PHE A 160 -3.43 8.95 1.43
C PHE A 160 -3.59 8.87 2.95
N THR A 161 -4.84 8.94 3.40
CA THR A 161 -5.20 8.78 4.80
C THR A 161 -5.81 7.39 4.99
N LEU A 162 -5.33 6.63 5.97
CA LEU A 162 -5.85 5.30 6.22
C LEU A 162 -7.30 5.37 6.74
N PRO A 163 -8.26 4.67 6.11
CA PRO A 163 -9.65 4.73 6.54
C PRO A 163 -9.81 4.15 7.95
N GLU A 164 -10.73 4.75 8.70
CA GLU A 164 -11.17 4.18 9.98
C GLU A 164 -11.85 2.83 9.76
N GLY A 165 -11.76 1.95 10.76
CA GLY A 165 -12.37 0.61 10.71
C GLY A 165 -11.57 -0.45 9.96
N LEU A 166 -10.38 -0.12 9.43
CA LEU A 166 -9.48 -1.14 8.92
C LEU A 166 -9.04 -2.11 10.04
N PRO A 167 -9.04 -3.43 9.77
CA PRO A 167 -8.55 -4.40 10.73
C PRO A 167 -7.05 -4.22 10.95
N GLN A 168 -6.63 -4.36 12.20
CA GLN A 168 -5.21 -4.38 12.56
C GLN A 168 -4.50 -5.49 11.80
N GLY A 169 -3.32 -5.19 11.24
CA GLY A 169 -2.59 -6.16 10.45
C GLY A 169 -1.42 -5.55 9.69
N LEU A 170 -0.78 -6.41 8.89
CA LEU A 170 0.29 -6.05 7.99
C LEU A 170 -0.26 -5.91 6.58
N TYR A 171 -0.25 -4.71 6.03
CA TYR A 171 -0.67 -4.41 4.67
C TYR A 171 0.55 -4.31 3.76
N PRO A 172 0.75 -5.27 2.83
CA PRO A 172 1.80 -5.16 1.85
C PRO A 172 1.49 -4.06 0.84
N ILE A 173 2.52 -3.34 0.43
CA ILE A 173 2.43 -2.32 -0.60
C ILE A 173 3.51 -2.59 -1.64
N THR A 174 3.14 -2.58 -2.92
CA THR A 174 4.09 -2.60 -4.02
C THR A 174 4.06 -1.27 -4.74
N THR A 175 5.24 -0.74 -5.06
CA THR A 175 5.39 0.37 -6.02
C THR A 175 6.19 -0.11 -7.21
N GLU A 176 5.72 0.15 -8.42
CA GLU A 176 6.36 -0.26 -9.68
C GLU A 176 6.71 0.99 -10.49
N LEU A 177 7.92 1.05 -11.02
CA LEU A 177 8.32 2.01 -12.04
C LEU A 177 8.09 1.39 -13.42
N LEU A 178 7.34 2.08 -14.26
CA LEU A 178 7.10 1.70 -15.65
C LEU A 178 7.72 2.72 -16.59
N LEU A 179 8.48 2.24 -17.56
CA LEU A 179 8.94 3.03 -18.70
C LEU A 179 8.20 2.54 -19.95
N ASN A 180 7.47 3.43 -20.60
CA ASN A 180 6.66 3.12 -21.78
C ASN A 180 5.66 1.97 -21.55
N GLY A 181 5.13 1.85 -20.31
CA GLY A 181 4.22 0.79 -19.91
C GLY A 181 4.89 -0.54 -19.54
N GLU A 182 6.21 -0.65 -19.67
CA GLU A 182 6.98 -1.83 -19.28
C GLU A 182 7.63 -1.64 -17.91
N MET A 183 7.55 -2.65 -17.05
CA MET A 183 8.13 -2.58 -15.70
C MET A 183 9.66 -2.50 -15.79
N SER A 184 10.21 -1.41 -15.25
CA SER A 184 11.66 -1.16 -15.16
C SER A 184 12.20 -1.35 -13.74
N GLY A 185 11.33 -1.47 -12.73
CA GLY A 185 11.69 -1.86 -11.38
C GLY A 185 10.51 -1.85 -10.42
N ASP A 186 10.65 -2.52 -9.27
CA ASP A 186 9.63 -2.55 -8.22
C ASP A 186 10.23 -2.39 -6.82
N ARG A 187 9.42 -1.94 -5.86
CA ARG A 187 9.76 -1.93 -4.43
C ARG A 187 8.58 -2.49 -3.65
N LYS A 188 8.90 -3.34 -2.68
CA LYS A 188 7.94 -3.92 -1.74
C LYS A 188 8.13 -3.26 -0.39
N LEU A 189 7.05 -2.72 0.12
CA LEU A 189 6.96 -2.02 1.38
C LEU A 189 5.88 -2.71 2.23
N GLN A 190 5.85 -2.39 3.52
CA GLN A 190 4.86 -2.96 4.43
C GLN A 190 4.41 -1.88 5.41
N LEU A 191 3.09 -1.74 5.56
CA LEU A 191 2.47 -0.95 6.62
C LEU A 191 1.97 -1.89 7.72
N GLN A 192 2.27 -1.57 8.97
CA GLN A 192 1.68 -2.20 10.13
C GLN A 192 0.64 -1.24 10.71
N LEU A 193 -0.63 -1.62 10.58
CA LEU A 193 -1.73 -0.90 11.20
C LEU A 193 -1.88 -1.38 12.65
N VAL A 194 -1.85 -0.47 13.61
CA VAL A 194 -2.13 -0.76 15.03
C VAL A 194 -3.31 0.07 15.53
N LEU A 195 -4.25 -0.58 16.22
CA LEU A 195 -5.35 0.13 16.85
C LEU A 195 -4.86 0.83 18.12
N GLN A 196 -5.11 2.13 18.22
CA GLN A 196 -4.85 2.87 19.44
C GLN A 196 -6.02 2.69 20.40
N LYS A 197 -5.79 2.10 21.58
CA LYS A 197 -6.79 2.13 22.65
C LYS A 197 -6.74 3.51 23.31
N ARG A 198 -7.75 4.36 23.04
CA ARG A 198 -7.94 5.61 23.79
C ARG A 198 -8.34 5.29 25.24
N ASN A 199 -7.36 5.07 26.10
CA ASN A 199 -7.55 5.23 27.54
C ASN A 199 -7.22 6.68 27.87
N SER A 200 -8.18 7.38 28.50
CA SER A 200 -8.11 8.79 28.91
C SER A 200 -6.69 9.27 29.26
N GLY A 201 -6.08 10.05 28.36
CA GLY A 201 -4.85 10.82 28.60
C GLY A 201 -3.52 10.21 28.15
N ALA A 202 -3.45 8.95 27.74
CA ALA A 202 -2.20 8.35 27.24
C ALA A 202 -2.47 7.43 26.04
N VAL A 203 -1.89 7.78 24.88
CA VAL A 203 -1.91 6.91 23.70
C VAL A 203 -0.95 5.75 23.96
N VAL A 204 -1.50 4.54 24.10
CA VAL A 204 -0.73 3.29 24.15
C VAL A 204 -0.94 2.56 22.83
N LEU A 205 0.15 2.37 22.08
CA LEU A 205 0.17 1.55 20.86
C LEU A 205 0.07 0.08 21.26
N LEU A 206 -0.99 -0.60 20.84
CA LEU A 206 -1.18 -2.03 21.09
C LEU A 206 -0.64 -2.81 19.89
N ALA A 207 0.61 -3.26 19.99
CA ALA A 207 1.12 -4.31 19.14
C ALA A 207 0.65 -5.67 19.68
N SER A 208 -0.11 -6.40 18.89
CA SER A 208 -0.46 -7.79 19.20
C SER A 208 0.75 -8.67 18.95
N ASN A 209 1.51 -9.01 20.01
CA ASN A 209 2.46 -10.11 19.97
C ASN A 209 1.66 -11.41 19.91
N GLN A 210 1.55 -12.02 18.73
CA GLN A 210 1.20 -13.43 18.63
C GLN A 210 2.45 -14.26 18.84
N ASP A 211 2.76 -14.52 20.12
CA ASP A 211 3.60 -15.64 20.55
C ASP A 211 2.72 -16.55 21.42
N GLN A 212 2.24 -17.64 20.82
CA GLN A 212 2.21 -19.03 21.35
C GLN A 212 1.40 -19.97 20.46
#